data_AF-A0A941KFN7-F1
#
_entry.id   AF-A0A941KFN7-F1
#
_cell.length_a   1.000
_cell.length_b   1.000
_cell.length_c   1.000
_cell.angle_alpha   90.00
_cell.angle_beta   90.00
_cell.angle_gamma   90.00
#
_symmetry.space_group_name_H-M   'P 1'
#
loop_
_entity.id
_entity.type
_entity.pdbx_description
1 polymer ?
#
loop_
_entity_poly.entity_id
_entity_poly.type
_entity_poly.pdbx_seq_one_letter_code
_entity_poly.pdbx_strand_id
1 'polypeptide(L)'
;EETRPRNIAMIYAIKAFHAHADLTGKLIDPATVAETTQLKLDAQAALAEAQDAQAASAGSAEAAAEAQEAAELVAGTVSRATSVAGLTDPVTLSDGERGLVSGSGSSSIDGIYEVQSSAWLKIGELSNAGKVSFSDGFTRDDSRVPAEYDADGVLLREYDLEGNVRYSGKIYGADGEAAVLPDGVEFISAGDPGHVAEDGVMPLAFDARGRAILALHPESVRQAYVEVPPSVDTSALVSRRDIAIWSDSMAAAGSGWGPDHFAPLFSDRSVTTFGYGGRTAQSIGRYQGSFAVTVEAVTIPASGGVTVVPDGSWINDGQSTSATLSEVSGVVSRSGSTHTFTRDEAGDEVIVAAGTRLYIKTGDAYRQHTCVFVSGRNNINYTDGDDFALQGVVDVNISMVEHLTPLSKHFVFCGVTSKADERSDGTASEQEELRKVNRFNELMRRAVGEAHYVDLQDYMVNRALFEAINDGLLDSGTYPTAQDVLDIASGTVPVTLRSDATHYSDTGKTMAAKHVHRHILAKGY
;
A
#
# COMPACT_ATOMS: atom_id res chain seq x y z
N GLU A 1 27.30 7.92 17.82
CA GLU A 1 26.13 7.46 18.61
C GLU A 1 26.11 7.96 20.06
N GLU A 2 27.25 8.29 20.68
CA GLU A 2 27.29 8.76 22.09
C GLU A 2 26.86 10.23 22.32
N THR A 3 26.84 11.07 21.29
CA THR A 3 26.65 12.53 21.43
C THR A 3 25.20 13.01 21.33
N ARG A 4 24.33 12.26 20.62
CA ARG A 4 22.93 12.64 20.38
C ARG A 4 22.07 12.65 21.66
N PRO A 5 22.18 11.67 22.57
CA PRO A 5 21.43 11.69 23.84
C PRO A 5 21.87 12.83 24.77
N ARG A 6 23.18 13.16 24.79
CA ARG A 6 23.72 14.27 25.57
C ARG A 6 23.18 15.63 25.12
N ASN A 7 23.09 15.86 23.81
CA ASN A 7 22.62 17.13 23.26
C ASN A 7 21.14 17.38 23.57
N ILE A 8 20.31 16.34 23.52
CA ILE A 8 18.88 16.45 23.86
C ILE A 8 18.70 16.72 25.37
N ALA A 9 19.41 15.98 26.23
CA ALA A 9 19.36 16.19 27.68
C ALA A 9 19.80 17.62 28.07
N MET A 10 20.82 18.17 27.39
CA MET A 10 21.31 19.53 27.65
C MET A 10 20.29 20.61 27.24
N ILE A 11 19.60 20.44 26.10
CA ILE A 11 18.54 21.36 25.66
C ILE A 11 17.37 21.38 26.65
N TYR A 12 16.96 20.22 27.17
CA TYR A 12 15.89 20.16 28.16
C TYR A 12 16.30 20.72 29.52
N ALA A 13 17.55 20.53 29.95
CA ALA A 13 18.08 21.16 31.16
C ALA A 13 18.05 22.69 31.08
N ILE A 14 18.43 23.26 29.93
CA ILE A 14 18.38 24.72 29.69
C ILE A 14 16.94 25.25 29.75
N LYS A 15 15.98 24.54 29.14
CA LYS A 15 14.55 24.92 29.19
C LYS A 15 13.97 24.85 30.59
N ALA A 16 14.30 23.82 31.37
CA ALA A 16 13.87 23.68 32.75
C ALA A 16 14.46 24.79 33.64
N PHE A 17 15.71 25.18 33.39
CA PHE A 17 16.38 26.27 34.12
C PHE A 17 15.73 27.64 33.84
N HIS A 18 15.39 27.94 32.58
CA HIS A 18 14.68 29.17 32.23
C HIS A 18 13.26 29.21 32.84
N ALA A 19 12.53 28.10 32.81
CA ALA A 19 11.21 28.01 33.44
C ALA A 19 11.28 28.26 34.96
N HIS A 20 12.33 27.78 35.63
CA HIS A 20 12.54 28.02 37.07
C HIS A 20 12.91 29.48 37.39
N ALA A 21 13.70 30.13 36.54
CA ALA A 21 14.04 31.55 36.69
C ALA A 21 12.80 32.45 36.54
N ASP A 22 11.94 32.17 35.55
CA ASP A 22 10.68 32.88 35.36
C ASP A 22 9.70 32.69 36.52
N LEU A 23 9.68 31.49 37.12
CA LEU A 23 8.81 31.17 38.26
C LEU A 23 9.25 31.81 39.59
N THR A 24 10.56 32.02 39.79
CA THR A 24 11.10 32.43 41.10
C THR A 24 11.38 33.93 41.21
N GLY A 25 11.33 34.68 40.11
CA GLY A 25 11.51 36.14 40.10
C GLY A 25 12.87 36.63 40.62
N LYS A 26 13.84 35.72 40.80
CA LYS A 26 15.21 36.07 41.19
C LYS A 26 15.96 36.50 39.94
N LEU A 27 16.27 37.80 39.86
CA LEU A 27 17.16 38.36 38.86
C LEU A 27 18.48 37.58 38.86
N ILE A 28 18.77 36.97 37.71
CA ILE A 28 19.97 36.18 37.44
C ILE A 28 21.19 37.10 37.60
N ASP A 29 22.20 36.63 38.33
CA ASP A 29 23.50 37.30 38.43
C ASP A 29 24.04 37.52 36.99
N PRO A 30 24.47 38.74 36.61
CA PRO A 30 25.08 39.01 35.31
C PRO A 30 26.21 38.03 34.92
N ALA A 31 26.93 37.47 35.90
CA ALA A 31 27.92 36.43 35.66
C ALA A 31 27.30 35.14 35.11
N THR A 32 26.14 34.74 35.64
CA THR A 32 25.39 33.56 35.17
C THR A 32 24.79 33.79 33.78
N VAL A 33 24.41 35.02 33.43
CA VAL A 33 23.93 35.37 32.07
C VAL A 33 25.05 35.26 31.04
N ALA A 34 26.26 35.71 31.38
CA ALA A 34 27.43 35.56 30.51
C ALA A 34 27.78 34.07 30.30
N GLU A 35 27.74 33.27 31.36
CA GLU A 35 27.99 31.82 31.31
C GLU A 35 26.92 31.08 30.48
N THR A 36 25.63 31.41 30.64
CA THR A 36 24.55 30.83 29.81
C THR A 36 24.64 31.27 28.35
N THR A 37 25.07 32.50 28.09
CA THR A 37 25.29 32.98 26.72
C THR A 37 26.43 32.22 26.05
N GLN A 38 27.54 31.99 26.76
CA GLN A 38 28.65 31.20 26.24
C GLN A 38 28.24 29.74 26.00
N LEU A 39 27.52 29.11 26.94
CA LEU A 39 26.98 27.75 26.77
C LEU A 39 26.04 27.63 25.56
N LYS A 40 25.24 28.67 25.29
CA LYS A 40 24.39 28.71 24.09
C LYS A 40 25.20 28.77 22.80
N LEU A 41 26.27 29.58 22.77
CA LEU A 41 27.16 29.67 21.61
C LEU A 41 27.90 28.35 21.38
N ASP A 42 28.39 27.71 22.44
CA ASP A 42 29.07 26.41 22.37
C ASP A 42 28.12 25.30 21.88
N ALA A 43 26.86 25.30 22.35
CA ALA A 43 25.84 24.37 21.87
C ALA A 43 25.46 24.59 20.39
N GLN A 44 25.44 25.84 19.93
CA GLN A 44 25.21 26.17 18.52
C GLN A 44 26.38 25.71 17.64
N ALA A 45 27.62 25.88 18.09
CA ALA A 45 28.80 25.38 17.40
C ALA A 45 28.81 23.85 17.30
N ALA A 46 28.51 23.15 18.41
CA ALA A 46 28.42 21.70 18.43
C ALA A 46 27.27 21.16 17.55
N LEU A 47 26.16 21.90 17.43
CA LEU A 47 25.07 21.55 16.52
C LEU A 47 25.50 21.68 15.06
N ALA A 48 26.20 22.76 14.69
CA ALA A 48 26.72 22.94 13.34
C ALA A 48 27.71 21.82 12.96
N GLU A 49 28.64 21.48 13.86
CA GLU A 49 29.60 20.38 13.64
C GLU A 49 28.90 19.02 13.48
N ALA A 50 27.83 18.77 14.26
CA ALA A 50 27.02 17.56 14.11
C ALA A 50 26.23 17.52 12.79
N GLN A 51 25.75 18.67 12.31
CA GLN A 51 25.06 18.78 11.01
C GLN A 51 26.03 18.53 9.86
N ASP A 52 27.26 19.06 9.93
CA ASP A 52 28.31 18.80 8.94
C ASP A 52 28.73 17.32 8.93
N ALA A 53 28.89 16.70 10.11
CA ALA A 53 29.17 15.27 10.22
C ALA A 53 28.03 14.40 9.68
N GLN A 54 26.77 14.81 9.90
CA GLN A 54 25.61 14.13 9.35
C GLN A 54 25.59 14.21 7.82
N ALA A 55 25.85 15.39 7.24
CA ALA A 55 25.94 15.58 5.80
C ALA A 55 27.06 14.72 5.18
N ALA A 56 28.23 14.66 5.82
CA ALA A 56 29.34 13.81 5.38
C ALA A 56 29.01 12.30 5.46
N SER A 57 28.28 11.88 6.50
CA SER A 57 27.81 10.50 6.64
C SER A 57 26.76 10.12 5.60
N ALA A 58 25.86 11.05 5.25
CA ALA A 58 24.84 10.86 4.24
C ALA A 58 25.47 10.66 2.86
N GLY A 59 26.45 11.49 2.49
CA GLY A 59 27.20 11.31 1.23
C GLY A 59 28.02 10.02 1.20
N SER A 60 28.53 9.55 2.35
CA SER A 60 29.25 8.26 2.43
C SER A 60 28.30 7.06 2.33
N ALA A 61 27.09 7.16 2.88
CA ALA A 61 26.05 6.13 2.77
C ALA A 61 25.47 6.05 1.37
N GLU A 62 25.28 7.19 0.70
CA GLU A 62 24.87 7.27 -0.71
C GLU A 62 25.94 6.64 -1.62
N ALA A 63 27.22 6.99 -1.44
CA ALA A 63 28.32 6.36 -2.19
C ALA A 63 28.46 4.84 -1.91
N ALA A 64 28.20 4.40 -0.68
CA ALA A 64 28.21 2.97 -0.34
C ALA A 64 27.01 2.23 -0.93
N ALA A 65 25.83 2.86 -0.97
CA ALA A 65 24.64 2.32 -1.62
C ALA A 65 24.82 2.24 -3.14
N GLU A 66 25.39 3.27 -3.78
CA GLU A 66 25.76 3.25 -5.19
C GLU A 66 26.79 2.18 -5.51
N ALA A 67 27.81 2.01 -4.64
CA ALA A 67 28.82 0.97 -4.81
C ALA A 67 28.24 -0.45 -4.61
N GLN A 68 27.30 -0.63 -3.68
CA GLN A 68 26.60 -1.89 -3.45
C GLN A 68 25.65 -2.20 -4.61
N GLU A 69 24.87 -1.23 -5.08
CA GLU A 69 24.00 -1.36 -6.25
C GLU A 69 24.80 -1.68 -7.52
N ALA A 70 25.97 -1.03 -7.72
CA ALA A 70 26.86 -1.37 -8.82
C ALA A 70 27.46 -2.79 -8.70
N ALA A 71 27.81 -3.23 -7.49
CA ALA A 71 28.32 -4.58 -7.25
C ALA A 71 27.23 -5.66 -7.44
N GLU A 72 26.01 -5.40 -6.99
CA GLU A 72 24.84 -6.26 -7.16
C GLU A 72 24.37 -6.28 -8.62
N LEU A 73 24.48 -5.17 -9.34
CA LEU A 73 24.22 -5.09 -10.79
C LEU A 73 25.24 -5.95 -11.55
N VAL A 74 26.55 -5.83 -11.28
CA VAL A 74 27.58 -6.63 -11.95
C VAL A 74 27.43 -8.13 -11.62
N ALA A 75 27.17 -8.49 -10.36
CA ALA A 75 26.96 -9.88 -9.95
C ALA A 75 25.64 -10.48 -10.49
N GLY A 76 24.58 -9.67 -10.49
CA GLY A 76 23.25 -10.04 -10.98
C GLY A 76 23.19 -10.18 -12.51
N THR A 77 23.86 -9.30 -13.25
CA THR A 77 23.94 -9.35 -14.71
C THR A 77 24.69 -10.60 -15.19
N VAL A 78 25.78 -11.00 -14.52
CA VAL A 78 26.55 -12.21 -14.88
C VAL A 78 25.78 -13.51 -14.57
N SER A 79 25.02 -13.56 -13.46
CA SER A 79 24.27 -14.76 -13.07
C SER A 79 22.89 -14.90 -13.75
N ARG A 80 22.28 -13.81 -14.22
CA ARG A 80 20.95 -13.85 -14.87
C ARG A 80 21.03 -13.95 -16.38
N ALA A 81 22.07 -13.45 -17.04
CA ALA A 81 22.28 -13.66 -18.47
C ALA A 81 22.41 -15.15 -18.86
N THR A 82 22.75 -16.04 -17.91
CA THR A 82 22.81 -17.49 -18.08
C THR A 82 21.53 -18.23 -17.67
N SER A 83 20.51 -17.55 -17.11
CA SER A 83 19.32 -18.20 -16.52
C SER A 83 17.97 -17.59 -16.90
N VAL A 84 17.90 -16.59 -17.79
CA VAL A 84 16.60 -16.14 -18.33
C VAL A 84 16.02 -17.24 -19.23
N ALA A 85 14.98 -17.92 -18.74
CA ALA A 85 14.24 -18.92 -19.50
C ALA A 85 13.70 -18.30 -20.80
N GLY A 86 14.26 -18.72 -21.94
CA GLY A 86 13.78 -18.33 -23.28
C GLY A 86 14.86 -17.83 -24.24
N LEU A 87 16.06 -17.47 -23.77
CA LEU A 87 17.18 -17.18 -24.65
C LEU A 87 18.03 -18.42 -24.89
N THR A 88 18.23 -18.79 -26.15
CA THR A 88 19.19 -19.80 -26.56
C THR A 88 20.60 -19.34 -26.20
N ASP A 89 21.46 -20.28 -25.80
CA ASP A 89 22.88 -20.03 -25.53
C ASP A 89 23.52 -19.26 -26.70
N PRO A 90 24.10 -18.06 -26.48
CA PRO A 90 24.67 -17.25 -27.56
C PRO A 90 25.83 -17.93 -28.29
N VAL A 91 26.45 -18.96 -27.69
CA VAL A 91 27.50 -19.76 -28.35
C VAL A 91 26.93 -20.65 -29.47
N THR A 92 25.61 -20.87 -29.48
CA THR A 92 24.89 -21.64 -30.52
C THR A 92 24.27 -20.76 -31.62
N LEU A 93 24.40 -19.44 -31.48
CA LEU A 93 23.82 -18.43 -32.37
C LEU A 93 24.92 -17.74 -33.18
N SER A 94 24.57 -17.21 -34.34
CA SER A 94 25.50 -16.45 -35.18
C SER A 94 25.54 -14.98 -34.75
N ASP A 95 26.70 -14.33 -34.89
CA ASP A 95 26.83 -12.88 -34.66
C ASP A 95 25.79 -12.11 -35.50
N GLY A 96 25.07 -11.19 -34.83
CA GLY A 96 23.97 -10.42 -35.41
C GLY A 96 22.57 -10.97 -35.15
N GLU A 97 22.42 -12.17 -34.58
CA GLU A 97 21.10 -12.68 -34.17
C GLU A 97 20.55 -11.91 -32.96
N ARG A 98 19.23 -11.66 -32.95
CA ARG A 98 18.58 -10.76 -31.98
C ARG A 98 17.55 -11.46 -31.11
N GLY A 99 17.49 -11.11 -29.84
CA GLY A 99 16.54 -11.60 -28.85
C GLY A 99 15.86 -10.46 -28.11
N LEU A 100 14.61 -10.66 -27.71
CA LEU A 100 13.86 -9.74 -26.86
C LEU A 100 13.80 -10.33 -25.45
N VAL A 101 14.18 -9.53 -24.45
CA VAL A 101 13.96 -9.84 -23.04
C VAL A 101 12.91 -8.86 -22.52
N SER A 102 11.81 -9.38 -22.00
CA SER A 102 10.73 -8.56 -21.43
C SER A 102 10.10 -9.27 -20.23
N GLY A 103 9.61 -8.52 -19.26
CA GLY A 103 8.87 -9.07 -18.12
C GLY A 103 9.77 -9.51 -16.97
N SER A 104 11.02 -9.06 -16.94
CA SER A 104 11.91 -9.31 -15.80
C SER A 104 11.59 -8.43 -14.59
N GLY A 105 10.70 -7.44 -14.75
CA GLY A 105 10.39 -6.43 -13.73
C GLY A 105 11.51 -5.40 -13.52
N SER A 106 12.52 -5.36 -14.41
CA SER A 106 13.64 -4.41 -14.33
C SER A 106 13.98 -3.86 -15.71
N SER A 107 13.91 -2.55 -15.89
CA SER A 107 14.30 -1.88 -17.15
C SER A 107 15.77 -2.08 -17.49
N SER A 108 16.64 -2.34 -16.50
CA SER A 108 18.05 -2.65 -16.76
C SER A 108 18.24 -3.98 -17.52
N ILE A 109 17.29 -4.91 -17.43
CA ILE A 109 17.33 -6.24 -18.04
C ILE A 109 16.38 -6.33 -19.24
N ASP A 110 15.22 -5.68 -19.19
CA ASP A 110 14.28 -5.69 -20.31
C ASP A 110 14.84 -4.85 -21.48
N GLY A 111 14.92 -5.45 -22.68
CA GLY A 111 15.53 -4.83 -23.84
C GLY A 111 15.71 -5.74 -25.05
N ILE A 112 16.26 -5.19 -26.13
CA ILE A 112 16.70 -5.93 -27.31
C ILE A 112 18.17 -6.25 -27.16
N TYR A 113 18.52 -7.50 -27.38
CA TYR A 113 19.89 -8.00 -27.35
C TYR A 113 20.31 -8.51 -28.73
N GLU A 114 21.58 -8.37 -29.05
CA GLU A 114 22.21 -8.90 -30.25
C GLU A 114 23.43 -9.74 -29.88
N VAL A 115 23.63 -10.88 -30.54
CA VAL A 115 24.80 -11.72 -30.35
C VAL A 115 26.01 -11.04 -30.99
N GLN A 116 27.04 -10.77 -30.20
CA GLN A 116 28.33 -10.28 -30.66
C GLN A 116 29.45 -11.05 -29.96
N SER A 117 30.31 -11.70 -30.75
CA SER A 117 31.43 -12.50 -30.22
C SER A 117 30.98 -13.55 -29.19
N SER A 118 29.89 -14.26 -29.50
CA SER A 118 29.29 -15.29 -28.63
C SER A 118 28.76 -14.78 -27.28
N ALA A 119 28.45 -13.49 -27.16
CA ALA A 119 27.78 -12.91 -26.00
C ALA A 119 26.56 -12.08 -26.40
N TRP A 120 25.53 -12.04 -25.55
CA TRP A 120 24.39 -11.15 -25.73
C TRP A 120 24.77 -9.72 -25.31
N LEU A 121 24.74 -8.77 -26.25
CA LEU A 121 24.93 -7.34 -26.01
C LEU A 121 23.57 -6.62 -26.09
N LYS A 122 23.22 -5.85 -25.05
CA LYS A 122 21.99 -5.03 -25.07
C LYS A 122 22.17 -3.87 -26.06
N ILE A 123 21.31 -3.81 -27.08
CA ILE A 123 21.35 -2.80 -28.16
C ILE A 123 20.13 -1.86 -28.15
N GLY A 124 19.14 -2.13 -27.30
CA GLY A 124 17.98 -1.26 -27.16
C GLY A 124 17.23 -1.48 -25.85
N GLU A 125 16.64 -0.39 -25.34
CA GLU A 125 15.83 -0.37 -24.12
C GLU A 125 14.36 -0.63 -24.45
N LEU A 126 13.69 -1.45 -23.64
CA LEU A 126 12.23 -1.61 -23.64
C LEU A 126 11.65 -0.69 -22.56
N SER A 127 11.09 0.44 -22.95
CA SER A 127 10.38 1.30 -21.98
C SER A 127 9.10 0.62 -21.48
N ASN A 128 8.65 0.97 -20.27
CA ASN A 128 7.42 0.48 -19.62
C ASN A 128 6.12 0.65 -20.44
N ALA A 129 6.18 1.27 -21.63
CA ALA A 129 5.08 1.43 -22.58
C ALA A 129 5.25 0.60 -23.87
N GLY A 130 6.20 -0.33 -23.93
CA GLY A 130 6.47 -1.13 -25.14
C GLY A 130 7.15 -0.37 -26.28
N LYS A 131 7.68 0.84 -26.03
CA LYS A 131 8.48 1.59 -27.01
C LYS A 131 9.95 1.21 -26.90
N VAL A 132 10.54 0.84 -28.04
CA VAL A 132 11.96 0.52 -28.21
C VAL A 132 12.75 1.80 -28.45
N SER A 133 13.81 2.04 -27.66
CA SER A 133 14.77 3.12 -27.90
C SER A 133 16.15 2.52 -28.16
N PHE A 134 16.79 2.87 -29.29
CA PHE A 134 18.15 2.42 -29.64
C PHE A 134 19.18 3.44 -29.14
N SER A 135 20.34 2.96 -28.66
CA SER A 135 21.44 3.82 -28.21
C SER A 135 22.21 4.43 -29.40
N ASP A 136 22.75 5.63 -29.16
CA ASP A 136 23.36 6.52 -30.16
C ASP A 136 24.44 5.85 -31.02
N GLY A 137 24.24 5.89 -32.33
CA GLY A 137 25.16 5.37 -33.33
C GLY A 137 24.54 5.16 -34.71
N PHE A 138 23.21 5.09 -34.80
CA PHE A 138 22.49 5.15 -36.07
C PHE A 138 22.06 6.58 -36.36
N THR A 139 22.49 7.11 -37.51
CA THR A 139 22.01 8.39 -38.04
C THR A 139 20.49 8.35 -38.12
N ARG A 140 19.87 9.07 -37.17
CA ARG A 140 18.44 9.33 -37.14
C ARG A 140 18.12 10.14 -38.39
N ASP A 141 17.28 9.60 -39.26
CA ASP A 141 16.60 10.42 -40.26
C ASP A 141 15.62 11.31 -39.47
N ASP A 142 16.09 12.51 -39.08
CA ASP A 142 15.38 13.51 -38.27
C ASP A 142 14.09 14.05 -38.93
N SER A 143 13.60 13.41 -39.99
CA SER A 143 12.47 13.86 -40.80
C SER A 143 11.16 13.11 -40.55
N ARG A 144 11.10 12.11 -39.66
CA ARG A 144 9.87 11.31 -39.46
C ARG A 144 9.47 11.16 -38.00
N VAL A 145 8.58 12.05 -37.58
CA VAL A 145 7.79 11.90 -36.36
C VAL A 145 6.72 10.82 -36.54
N PRO A 146 6.31 10.09 -35.47
CA PRO A 146 5.24 9.10 -35.55
C PRO A 146 3.93 9.75 -36.00
N ALA A 147 3.29 9.11 -36.98
CA ALA A 147 2.10 9.61 -37.66
C ALA A 147 1.13 8.46 -37.92
N GLU A 148 -0.16 8.68 -37.66
CA GLU A 148 -1.23 7.75 -38.01
C GLU A 148 -1.93 8.26 -39.26
N TYR A 149 -2.15 7.35 -40.23
CA TYR A 149 -2.83 7.64 -41.48
C TYR A 149 -4.08 6.76 -41.58
N ASP A 150 -5.10 7.23 -42.30
CA ASP A 150 -6.24 6.38 -42.66
C ASP A 150 -5.88 5.41 -43.80
N ALA A 151 -6.87 4.60 -44.20
CA ALA A 151 -6.72 3.59 -45.25
C ALA A 151 -6.40 4.18 -46.64
N ASP A 152 -6.66 5.47 -46.85
CA ASP A 152 -6.40 6.19 -48.11
C ASP A 152 -5.06 6.97 -48.04
N GLY A 153 -4.34 6.89 -46.91
CA GLY A 153 -3.04 7.53 -46.71
C GLY A 153 -3.12 8.99 -46.26
N VAL A 154 -4.26 9.44 -45.72
CA VAL A 154 -4.44 10.78 -45.15
C VAL A 154 -3.97 10.81 -43.71
N LEU A 155 -3.14 11.79 -43.35
CA LEU A 155 -2.58 11.94 -42.01
C LEU A 155 -3.69 12.34 -41.01
N LEU A 156 -3.99 11.46 -40.05
CA LEU A 156 -5.01 11.65 -39.02
C LEU A 156 -4.46 12.35 -37.78
N ARG A 157 -3.27 11.95 -37.33
CA ARG A 157 -2.54 12.58 -36.23
C ARG A 157 -1.04 12.40 -36.41
N GLU A 158 -0.27 13.41 -36.07
CA GLU A 158 1.18 13.33 -35.90
C GLU A 158 1.57 13.79 -34.50
N TYR A 159 2.72 13.36 -34.01
CA TYR A 159 3.29 13.85 -32.76
C TYR A 159 4.41 14.82 -33.10
N ASP A 160 4.52 15.97 -32.43
CA ASP A 160 5.73 16.77 -32.56
C ASP A 160 6.89 16.20 -31.75
N LEU A 161 8.06 16.83 -31.86
CA LEU A 161 9.30 16.39 -31.18
C LEU A 161 9.20 16.45 -29.65
N GLU A 162 8.19 17.12 -29.11
CA GLU A 162 7.91 17.25 -27.68
C GLU A 162 6.83 16.25 -27.21
N GLY A 163 6.26 15.47 -28.14
CA GLY A 163 5.24 14.45 -27.86
C GLY A 163 3.81 14.98 -27.83
N ASN A 164 3.56 16.21 -28.28
CA ASN A 164 2.22 16.76 -28.38
C ASN A 164 1.52 16.24 -29.65
N VAL A 165 0.24 15.92 -29.55
CA VAL A 165 -0.57 15.47 -30.70
C VAL A 165 -0.95 16.69 -31.54
N ARG A 166 -0.55 16.67 -32.81
CA ARG A 166 -1.04 17.59 -33.86
C ARG A 166 -2.00 16.84 -34.76
N TYR A 167 -3.22 17.32 -34.85
CA TYR A 167 -4.21 16.80 -35.79
C TYR A 167 -4.06 17.56 -37.12
N SER A 168 -3.70 16.85 -38.18
CA SER A 168 -3.59 17.43 -39.53
C SER A 168 -4.83 17.08 -40.36
N GLY A 169 -6.01 17.50 -39.91
CA GLY A 169 -7.25 17.24 -40.62
C GLY A 169 -7.75 18.47 -41.37
N LYS A 170 -7.83 18.39 -42.70
CA LYS A 170 -8.85 19.15 -43.45
C LYS A 170 -10.22 18.65 -42.99
N ILE A 171 -11.15 19.56 -42.72
CA ILE A 171 -12.50 19.19 -42.26
C ILE A 171 -13.31 18.75 -43.48
N TYR A 172 -13.94 17.59 -43.43
CA TYR A 172 -14.84 17.10 -44.47
C TYR A 172 -16.28 17.21 -43.98
N GLY A 173 -17.13 17.91 -44.74
CA GLY A 173 -18.58 17.91 -44.54
C GLY A 173 -19.22 16.75 -45.31
N ALA A 174 -20.55 16.60 -45.17
CA ALA A 174 -21.31 15.55 -45.86
C ALA A 174 -21.14 15.56 -47.39
N ASP A 175 -20.69 16.68 -47.96
CA ASP A 175 -20.58 16.91 -49.41
C ASP A 175 -19.13 17.04 -49.92
N GLY A 176 -18.12 16.77 -49.08
CA GLY A 176 -16.69 16.78 -49.47
C GLY A 176 -15.79 17.70 -48.64
N GLU A 177 -14.56 17.94 -49.13
CA GLU A 177 -13.52 18.74 -48.47
C GLU A 177 -14.00 20.18 -48.23
N ALA A 178 -14.14 20.58 -46.96
CA ALA A 178 -14.56 21.93 -46.62
C ALA A 178 -13.36 22.86 -46.79
N ALA A 179 -13.39 23.67 -47.87
CA ALA A 179 -12.35 24.67 -48.15
C ALA A 179 -12.33 25.83 -47.14
N VAL A 180 -13.31 25.89 -46.23
CA VAL A 180 -13.50 26.88 -45.17
C VAL A 180 -14.05 26.15 -43.95
N LEU A 181 -13.62 26.54 -42.73
CA LEU A 181 -14.21 26.04 -41.50
C LEU A 181 -15.75 26.21 -41.56
N PRO A 182 -16.54 25.23 -41.10
CA PRO A 182 -17.98 25.42 -40.98
C PRO A 182 -18.29 26.68 -40.17
N ASP A 183 -19.34 27.42 -40.55
CA ASP A 183 -19.81 28.58 -39.78
C ASP A 183 -19.99 28.14 -38.31
N GLY A 184 -19.28 28.82 -37.39
CA GLY A 184 -19.31 28.51 -35.96
C GLY A 184 -18.01 27.95 -35.37
N VAL A 185 -16.99 27.56 -36.15
CA VAL A 185 -15.70 27.06 -35.60
C VAL A 185 -14.63 28.15 -35.61
N GLU A 186 -14.16 28.58 -34.44
CA GLU A 186 -13.03 29.53 -34.28
C GLU A 186 -11.84 28.89 -33.55
N PHE A 187 -10.62 29.27 -33.95
CA PHE A 187 -9.41 28.97 -33.18
C PHE A 187 -9.31 29.93 -31.98
N ILE A 188 -9.40 29.40 -30.76
CA ILE A 188 -9.28 30.20 -29.54
C ILE A 188 -7.79 30.37 -29.20
N SER A 189 -7.12 31.25 -29.94
CA SER A 189 -5.69 31.58 -29.78
C SER A 189 -4.72 30.38 -29.95
N ALA A 190 -3.42 30.66 -29.97
CA ALA A 190 -2.37 29.78 -30.47
C ALA A 190 -2.15 28.52 -29.59
N GLY A 191 -2.94 27.47 -29.81
CA GLY A 191 -2.61 26.13 -29.32
C GLY A 191 -3.77 25.13 -29.20
N ASP A 192 -4.99 25.59 -28.92
CA ASP A 192 -6.04 24.69 -28.44
C ASP A 192 -7.25 24.63 -29.40
N PRO A 193 -7.50 23.48 -30.08
CA PRO A 193 -8.68 23.33 -30.91
C PRO A 193 -9.93 23.10 -30.04
N GLY A 194 -11.00 23.84 -30.34
CA GLY A 194 -12.31 23.67 -29.73
C GLY A 194 -13.40 23.58 -30.78
N HIS A 195 -14.45 22.82 -30.50
CA HIS A 195 -15.67 22.83 -31.31
C HIS A 195 -16.62 23.84 -30.69
N VAL A 196 -17.08 24.80 -31.49
CA VAL A 196 -18.11 25.77 -31.10
C VAL A 196 -19.32 25.50 -32.00
N ALA A 197 -20.48 25.28 -31.38
CA ALA A 197 -21.74 25.02 -32.08
C ALA A 197 -22.30 26.33 -32.67
N GLU A 198 -23.27 26.22 -33.58
CA GLU A 198 -23.90 27.36 -34.28
C GLU A 198 -24.50 28.43 -33.35
N ASP A 199 -24.77 28.09 -32.09
CA ASP A 199 -25.28 28.99 -31.05
C ASP A 199 -24.17 29.68 -30.21
N GLY A 200 -22.90 29.47 -30.55
CA GLY A 200 -21.73 30.00 -29.85
C GLY A 200 -21.31 29.18 -28.63
N VAL A 201 -21.86 27.98 -28.43
CA VAL A 201 -21.57 27.11 -27.29
C VAL A 201 -20.39 26.20 -27.58
N MET A 202 -19.49 26.01 -26.61
CA MET A 202 -18.29 25.18 -26.74
C MET A 202 -18.48 23.82 -26.02
N PRO A 203 -19.08 22.79 -26.65
CA PRO A 203 -19.40 21.52 -25.99
C PRO A 203 -18.18 20.73 -25.52
N LEU A 204 -17.01 20.99 -26.08
CA LEU A 204 -15.78 20.26 -25.78
C LEU A 204 -14.56 21.19 -25.96
N ALA A 205 -13.87 21.46 -24.86
CA ALA A 205 -12.56 22.10 -24.86
C ALA A 205 -11.51 21.09 -24.42
N PHE A 206 -10.24 21.32 -24.77
CA PHE A 206 -9.12 20.54 -24.26
C PHE A 206 -8.15 21.48 -23.56
N ASP A 207 -7.56 21.06 -22.46
CA ASP A 207 -6.47 21.84 -21.85
C ASP A 207 -5.15 21.63 -22.59
N ALA A 208 -4.13 22.41 -22.22
CA ALA A 208 -2.77 22.30 -22.74
C ALA A 208 -2.09 20.92 -22.52
N ARG A 209 -2.78 19.96 -21.89
CA ARG A 209 -2.35 18.56 -21.70
C ARG A 209 -3.24 17.56 -22.45
N GLY A 210 -4.17 18.03 -23.29
CA GLY A 210 -5.06 17.19 -24.08
C GLY A 210 -6.21 16.56 -23.30
N ARG A 211 -6.53 17.03 -22.08
CA ARG A 211 -7.66 16.52 -21.30
C ARG A 211 -8.95 17.21 -21.73
N ALA A 212 -9.98 16.42 -22.01
CA ALA A 212 -11.31 16.94 -22.32
C ALA A 212 -11.90 17.69 -21.11
N ILE A 213 -12.15 18.98 -21.29
CA ILE A 213 -12.93 19.84 -20.40
C ILE A 213 -14.32 19.95 -21.03
N LEU A 214 -15.30 19.31 -20.40
CA LEU A 214 -16.70 19.46 -20.80
C LEU A 214 -17.24 20.75 -20.19
N ALA A 215 -17.44 21.79 -21.00
CA ALA A 215 -18.13 23.01 -20.56
C ALA A 215 -19.64 22.81 -20.78
N LEU A 216 -20.40 22.58 -19.71
CA LEU A 216 -21.86 22.53 -19.80
C LEU A 216 -22.40 23.95 -20.02
N HIS A 217 -23.19 24.12 -21.07
CA HIS A 217 -23.87 25.38 -21.42
C HIS A 217 -24.69 25.92 -20.23
N PRO A 218 -24.69 27.24 -19.94
CA PRO A 218 -25.50 27.80 -18.87
C PRO A 218 -27.01 27.50 -19.00
N GLU A 219 -27.55 27.36 -20.21
CA GLU A 219 -28.93 26.86 -20.36
C GLU A 219 -29.05 25.35 -20.24
N SER A 220 -28.01 24.55 -20.53
CA SER A 220 -28.00 23.11 -20.20
C SER A 220 -27.88 22.89 -18.70
N VAL A 221 -27.21 23.80 -17.97
CA VAL A 221 -27.25 23.86 -16.51
C VAL A 221 -28.65 24.28 -16.07
N ARG A 222 -29.31 25.27 -16.69
CA ARG A 222 -30.71 25.64 -16.36
C ARG A 222 -31.75 24.57 -16.73
N GLN A 223 -31.54 23.79 -17.81
CA GLN A 223 -32.39 22.68 -18.22
C GLN A 223 -32.08 21.40 -17.43
N ALA A 224 -30.84 21.18 -16.98
CA ALA A 224 -30.53 20.18 -15.95
C ALA A 224 -31.03 20.60 -14.55
N TYR A 225 -31.36 21.88 -14.39
CA TYR A 225 -32.15 22.43 -13.28
C TYR A 225 -33.67 22.29 -13.51
N VAL A 226 -34.13 21.56 -14.53
CA VAL A 226 -35.51 21.07 -14.59
C VAL A 226 -35.59 19.90 -13.62
N GLU A 227 -36.10 20.20 -12.42
CA GLU A 227 -36.43 19.25 -11.37
C GLU A 227 -35.32 18.22 -11.12
N VAL A 228 -34.19 18.67 -10.55
CA VAL A 228 -33.59 17.86 -9.48
C VAL A 228 -34.74 17.68 -8.48
N PRO A 229 -35.34 16.47 -8.33
CA PRO A 229 -36.33 16.27 -7.29
C PRO A 229 -35.70 16.80 -5.99
N PRO A 230 -36.45 17.42 -5.07
CA PRO A 230 -35.90 17.92 -3.80
C PRO A 230 -35.12 16.85 -3.00
N SER A 231 -35.14 15.60 -3.45
CA SER A 231 -34.14 14.58 -3.20
C SER A 231 -33.61 13.97 -4.53
N VAL A 232 -32.53 14.50 -5.11
CA VAL A 232 -31.59 13.59 -5.79
C VAL A 232 -31.09 12.69 -4.68
N ASP A 233 -31.37 11.40 -4.79
CA ASP A 233 -30.85 10.41 -3.86
C ASP A 233 -29.32 10.35 -4.01
N THR A 234 -28.64 11.21 -3.27
CA THR A 234 -27.18 11.25 -3.18
C THR A 234 -26.62 10.08 -2.39
N SER A 235 -27.44 9.11 -1.92
CA SER A 235 -26.92 7.89 -1.30
C SER A 235 -26.05 7.08 -2.27
N ALA A 236 -26.27 7.26 -3.58
CA ALA A 236 -25.45 6.69 -4.65
C ALA A 236 -24.17 7.49 -4.95
N LEU A 237 -24.07 8.77 -4.54
CA LEU A 237 -22.85 9.58 -4.59
C LEU A 237 -21.96 9.34 -3.34
N VAL A 238 -21.95 8.05 -2.98
CA VAL A 238 -21.36 7.31 -1.86
C VAL A 238 -21.80 7.76 -0.46
N SER A 239 -22.58 6.93 0.25
CA SER A 239 -22.08 6.60 1.59
C SER A 239 -20.90 5.69 1.36
N ARG A 240 -19.68 6.17 1.64
CA ARG A 240 -18.39 5.45 1.58
C ARG A 240 -18.29 4.33 2.62
N ARG A 241 -19.39 3.56 2.76
CA ARG A 241 -19.57 2.20 3.27
C ARG A 241 -18.64 1.86 4.41
N ASP A 242 -19.20 1.86 5.61
CA ASP A 242 -18.91 0.99 6.76
C ASP A 242 -17.58 0.24 6.74
N ILE A 243 -16.90 0.17 7.87
CA ILE A 243 -15.56 -0.39 7.93
C ILE A 243 -15.62 -1.87 8.26
N ALA A 244 -14.86 -2.68 7.52
CA ALA A 244 -14.64 -4.08 7.84
C ALA A 244 -13.19 -4.28 8.30
N ILE A 245 -13.01 -4.79 9.52
CA ILE A 245 -11.69 -5.10 10.08
C ILE A 245 -11.45 -6.60 9.96
N TRP A 246 -10.49 -6.99 9.11
CA TRP A 246 -10.03 -8.37 8.95
C TRP A 246 -8.75 -8.54 9.77
N SER A 247 -8.85 -9.16 10.94
CA SER A 247 -7.73 -9.19 11.88
C SER A 247 -7.50 -10.51 12.64
N ASP A 248 -6.36 -10.55 13.30
CA ASP A 248 -6.08 -11.42 14.44
C ASP A 248 -6.52 -10.79 15.78
N SER A 249 -5.93 -11.21 16.91
CA SER A 249 -6.22 -10.68 18.25
C SER A 249 -5.93 -9.20 18.42
N MET A 250 -5.07 -8.60 17.60
CA MET A 250 -4.63 -7.21 17.77
C MET A 250 -5.78 -6.21 17.53
N ALA A 251 -6.78 -6.57 16.73
CA ALA A 251 -8.00 -5.77 16.50
C ALA A 251 -9.32 -6.53 16.73
N ALA A 252 -9.25 -7.70 17.39
CA ALA A 252 -10.42 -8.49 17.78
C ALA A 252 -11.24 -7.82 18.91
N ALA A 253 -12.50 -8.22 19.05
CA ALA A 253 -13.35 -7.80 20.16
C ALA A 253 -12.77 -8.24 21.52
N GLY A 254 -12.81 -7.36 22.52
CA GLY A 254 -12.31 -7.61 23.87
C GLY A 254 -10.78 -7.58 24.03
N SER A 255 -10.02 -8.18 23.11
CA SER A 255 -8.54 -8.21 23.21
C SER A 255 -7.85 -7.09 22.44
N GLY A 256 -8.41 -6.65 21.31
CA GLY A 256 -7.78 -5.70 20.40
C GLY A 256 -8.39 -4.29 20.46
N TRP A 257 -7.95 -3.44 19.53
CA TRP A 257 -8.39 -2.04 19.44
C TRP A 257 -9.64 -1.80 18.56
N GLY A 258 -10.15 -2.83 17.86
CA GLY A 258 -11.20 -2.67 16.85
C GLY A 258 -12.54 -2.14 17.39
N PRO A 259 -13.36 -2.96 18.09
CA PRO A 259 -14.70 -2.52 18.50
C PRO A 259 -14.71 -1.40 19.54
N ASP A 260 -13.89 -1.48 20.58
CA ASP A 260 -14.06 -0.62 21.75
C ASP A 260 -13.33 0.73 21.61
N HIS A 261 -12.30 0.82 20.75
CA HIS A 261 -11.48 2.03 20.60
C HIS A 261 -11.57 2.64 19.21
N PHE A 262 -11.72 1.82 18.15
CA PHE A 262 -11.73 2.31 16.78
C PHE A 262 -13.15 2.57 16.26
N ALA A 263 -14.14 1.71 16.56
CA ALA A 263 -15.52 1.96 16.14
C ALA A 263 -16.09 3.31 16.65
N PRO A 264 -15.86 3.74 17.91
CA PRO A 264 -16.37 5.03 18.40
C PRO A 264 -15.79 6.26 17.69
N LEU A 265 -14.69 6.11 16.94
CA LEU A 265 -14.10 7.20 16.16
C LEU A 265 -14.89 7.52 14.88
N PHE A 266 -15.81 6.62 14.48
CA PHE A 266 -16.66 6.78 13.30
C PHE A 266 -18.13 6.85 13.71
N SER A 267 -18.61 8.04 14.08
CA SER A 267 -20.01 8.22 14.53
C SER A 267 -21.06 8.02 13.43
N ASP A 268 -20.65 8.05 12.17
CA ASP A 268 -21.50 8.03 10.97
C ASP A 268 -21.35 6.76 10.13
N ARG A 269 -20.53 5.79 10.56
CA ARG A 269 -20.26 4.53 9.85
C ARG A 269 -20.36 3.35 10.80
N SER A 270 -20.89 2.23 10.32
CA SER A 270 -20.79 0.99 11.08
C SER A 270 -19.36 0.42 10.96
N VAL A 271 -18.86 -0.20 12.03
CA VAL A 271 -17.56 -0.87 12.03
C VAL A 271 -17.78 -2.31 12.47
N THR A 272 -17.48 -3.25 11.58
CA THR A 272 -17.59 -4.68 11.82
C THR A 272 -16.20 -5.29 11.92
N THR A 273 -15.91 -5.96 13.04
CA THR A 273 -14.66 -6.71 13.19
C THR A 273 -14.88 -8.21 12.95
N PHE A 274 -13.97 -8.81 12.21
CA PHE A 274 -13.83 -10.25 12.04
C PHE A 274 -12.61 -10.81 12.78
N GLY A 275 -12.06 -9.98 13.69
CA GLY A 275 -10.90 -10.29 14.48
C GLY A 275 -11.12 -11.45 15.44
N TYR A 276 -10.15 -12.36 15.49
CA TYR A 276 -10.15 -13.45 16.46
C TYR A 276 -8.73 -13.84 16.87
N GLY A 277 -8.55 -14.20 18.14
CA GLY A 277 -7.23 -14.53 18.69
C GLY A 277 -6.59 -15.76 18.07
N GLY A 278 -5.27 -15.70 17.84
CA GLY A 278 -4.47 -16.80 17.30
C GLY A 278 -4.65 -17.09 15.81
N ARG A 279 -5.46 -16.31 15.07
CA ARG A 279 -5.61 -16.51 13.62
C ARG A 279 -4.35 -16.06 12.87
N THR A 280 -3.87 -16.93 11.98
CA THR A 280 -2.86 -16.57 10.97
C THR A 280 -3.51 -15.86 9.78
N ALA A 281 -2.70 -15.24 8.93
CA ALA A 281 -3.14 -14.63 7.67
C ALA A 281 -3.95 -15.60 6.80
N GLN A 282 -3.53 -16.88 6.72
CA GLN A 282 -4.24 -17.91 5.97
C GLN A 282 -5.64 -18.15 6.54
N SER A 283 -5.77 -18.20 7.88
CA SER A 283 -7.05 -18.39 8.54
C SER A 283 -7.99 -17.20 8.27
N ILE A 284 -7.47 -15.98 8.32
CA ILE A 284 -8.22 -14.75 8.03
C ILE A 284 -8.64 -14.71 6.55
N GLY A 285 -7.72 -14.95 5.62
CA GLY A 285 -8.01 -14.96 4.17
C GLY A 285 -9.01 -16.05 3.77
N ARG A 286 -8.96 -17.22 4.41
CA ARG A 286 -9.97 -18.28 4.22
C ARG A 286 -11.34 -17.88 4.75
N TYR A 287 -11.38 -17.26 5.92
CA TYR A 287 -12.63 -16.78 6.51
C TYR A 287 -13.26 -15.66 5.69
N GLN A 288 -12.44 -14.76 5.13
CA GLN A 288 -12.88 -13.74 4.18
C GLN A 288 -13.37 -14.38 2.87
N GLY A 289 -12.72 -15.45 2.40
CA GLY A 289 -13.00 -16.12 1.14
C GLY A 289 -12.01 -15.79 0.01
N SER A 290 -10.96 -15.01 0.31
CA SER A 290 -9.89 -14.70 -0.64
C SER A 290 -8.96 -15.89 -0.87
N PHE A 291 -8.67 -16.63 0.19
CA PHE A 291 -7.76 -17.77 0.15
C PHE A 291 -8.56 -19.08 0.09
N ALA A 292 -8.18 -19.96 -0.83
CA ALA A 292 -8.94 -21.17 -1.08
C ALA A 292 -8.97 -22.10 0.15
N VAL A 293 -10.14 -22.70 0.36
CA VAL A 293 -10.33 -23.88 1.20
C VAL A 293 -10.70 -25.01 0.28
N THR A 294 -10.03 -26.15 0.40
CA THR A 294 -10.39 -27.37 -0.31
C THR A 294 -10.88 -28.42 0.66
N VAL A 295 -11.69 -29.37 0.18
CA VAL A 295 -12.21 -30.48 1.00
C VAL A 295 -11.80 -31.83 0.45
N GLU A 296 -11.73 -32.84 1.32
CA GLU A 296 -11.66 -34.24 0.89
C GLU A 296 -12.92 -34.69 0.12
N ALA A 297 -12.84 -35.86 -0.52
CA ALA A 297 -13.98 -36.41 -1.24
C ALA A 297 -15.16 -36.67 -0.29
N VAL A 298 -16.35 -36.24 -0.69
CA VAL A 298 -17.56 -36.34 0.13
C VAL A 298 -18.79 -36.44 -0.77
N THR A 299 -19.85 -37.09 -0.29
CA THR A 299 -21.15 -37.09 -0.95
C THR A 299 -22.11 -36.21 -0.17
N ILE A 300 -22.57 -35.11 -0.76
CA ILE A 300 -23.58 -34.25 -0.15
C ILE A 300 -24.94 -34.94 -0.32
N PRO A 301 -25.61 -35.36 0.76
CA PRO A 301 -26.88 -36.09 0.68
C PRO A 301 -28.01 -35.19 0.16
N ALA A 302 -29.07 -35.79 -0.39
CA ALA A 302 -30.25 -35.08 -0.90
C ALA A 302 -30.85 -34.04 0.08
N SER A 303 -30.72 -34.28 1.39
CA SER A 303 -31.09 -33.35 2.46
C SER A 303 -30.20 -33.57 3.70
N GLY A 304 -30.14 -32.56 4.57
CA GLY A 304 -29.37 -32.63 5.82
C GLY A 304 -27.90 -32.21 5.67
N GLY A 305 -27.13 -32.43 6.74
CA GLY A 305 -25.72 -32.09 6.82
C GLY A 305 -24.80 -33.29 6.56
N VAL A 306 -23.61 -33.01 6.05
CA VAL A 306 -22.53 -33.97 5.88
C VAL A 306 -21.25 -33.46 6.51
N THR A 307 -20.48 -34.35 7.13
CA THR A 307 -19.15 -34.01 7.64
C THR A 307 -18.22 -33.75 6.47
N VAL A 308 -17.52 -32.62 6.49
CA VAL A 308 -16.48 -32.26 5.52
C VAL A 308 -15.14 -32.15 6.23
N VAL A 309 -14.07 -32.46 5.52
CA VAL A 309 -12.69 -32.34 6.03
C VAL A 309 -11.97 -31.27 5.21
N PRO A 310 -11.96 -30.01 5.68
CA PRO A 310 -11.26 -28.93 4.97
C PRO A 310 -9.75 -28.98 5.20
N ASP A 311 -8.98 -28.40 4.28
CA ASP A 311 -7.53 -28.25 4.34
C ASP A 311 -7.04 -27.20 5.37
N GLY A 312 -7.52 -27.29 6.61
CA GLY A 312 -7.12 -26.48 7.76
C GLY A 312 -8.28 -25.76 8.43
N SER A 313 -7.95 -25.00 9.48
CA SER A 313 -8.94 -24.33 10.35
C SER A 313 -9.09 -22.84 10.00
N TRP A 314 -10.32 -22.41 9.79
CA TRP A 314 -10.64 -21.03 9.40
C TRP A 314 -11.92 -20.46 10.06
N ILE A 315 -12.79 -21.34 10.58
CA ILE A 315 -13.84 -20.99 11.55
C ILE A 315 -13.52 -21.61 12.91
N ASN A 316 -13.96 -20.94 13.98
CA ASN A 316 -13.78 -21.41 15.35
C ASN A 316 -14.88 -22.38 15.76
N ASP A 317 -14.65 -23.05 16.88
CA ASP A 317 -15.69 -23.88 17.50
C ASP A 317 -16.95 -23.05 17.79
N GLY A 318 -18.12 -23.61 17.46
CA GLY A 318 -19.42 -22.95 17.56
C GLY A 318 -19.71 -21.91 16.47
N GLN A 319 -18.78 -21.64 15.55
CA GLN A 319 -19.03 -20.72 14.44
C GLN A 319 -19.64 -21.44 13.23
N SER A 320 -20.36 -20.66 12.43
CA SER A 320 -20.85 -21.08 11.12
C SER A 320 -20.74 -19.94 10.11
N THR A 321 -20.71 -20.28 8.82
CA THR A 321 -20.80 -19.31 7.73
C THR A 321 -21.38 -19.93 6.47
N SER A 322 -21.96 -19.09 5.63
CA SER A 322 -22.45 -19.48 4.31
C SER A 322 -21.29 -19.85 3.38
N ALA A 323 -21.50 -20.90 2.60
CA ALA A 323 -20.55 -21.39 1.62
C ALA A 323 -21.23 -22.02 0.39
N THR A 324 -20.46 -22.29 -0.64
CA THR A 324 -20.87 -23.14 -1.77
C THR A 324 -19.85 -24.24 -1.99
N LEU A 325 -20.32 -25.48 -2.13
CA LEU A 325 -19.51 -26.65 -2.41
C LEU A 325 -20.07 -27.40 -3.62
N SER A 326 -19.29 -27.50 -4.70
CA SER A 326 -19.74 -28.10 -5.97
C SER A 326 -21.10 -27.55 -6.45
N GLU A 327 -21.23 -26.22 -6.49
CA GLU A 327 -22.45 -25.48 -6.85
C GLU A 327 -23.63 -25.59 -5.86
N VAL A 328 -23.54 -26.46 -4.85
CA VAL A 328 -24.54 -26.55 -3.77
C VAL A 328 -24.30 -25.42 -2.77
N SER A 329 -25.28 -24.54 -2.60
CA SER A 329 -25.26 -23.52 -1.53
C SER A 329 -25.64 -24.13 -0.18
N GLY A 330 -24.96 -23.69 0.87
CA GLY A 330 -25.17 -24.19 2.22
C GLY A 330 -24.45 -23.38 3.28
N VAL A 331 -24.40 -23.95 4.48
CA VAL A 331 -23.70 -23.42 5.64
C VAL A 331 -22.68 -24.44 6.11
N VAL A 332 -21.46 -23.98 6.39
CA VAL A 332 -20.45 -24.76 7.10
C VAL A 332 -20.47 -24.34 8.55
N SER A 333 -20.64 -25.29 9.46
CA SER A 333 -20.49 -25.09 10.90
C SER A 333 -19.33 -25.91 11.45
N ARG A 334 -18.78 -25.48 12.59
CA ARG A 334 -17.76 -26.24 13.32
C ARG A 334 -18.20 -26.53 14.74
N SER A 335 -18.06 -27.78 15.14
CA SER A 335 -18.26 -28.27 16.51
C SER A 335 -17.06 -29.12 16.92
N GLY A 336 -16.28 -28.67 17.90
CA GLY A 336 -14.97 -29.23 18.22
C GLY A 336 -14.01 -29.13 17.04
N SER A 337 -13.56 -30.27 16.52
CA SER A 337 -12.73 -30.36 15.30
C SER A 337 -13.54 -30.72 14.05
N THR A 338 -14.82 -31.03 14.20
CA THR A 338 -15.68 -31.48 13.10
C THR A 338 -16.28 -30.31 12.36
N HIS A 339 -16.17 -30.31 11.03
CA HIS A 339 -16.86 -29.37 10.16
C HIS A 339 -18.03 -30.08 9.49
N THR A 340 -19.20 -29.43 9.45
CA THR A 340 -20.40 -29.97 8.82
C THR A 340 -20.89 -28.99 7.77
N PHE A 341 -21.02 -29.43 6.53
CA PHE A 341 -21.69 -28.71 5.46
C PHE A 341 -23.16 -29.13 5.40
N THR A 342 -24.08 -28.18 5.55
CA THR A 342 -25.52 -28.40 5.42
C THR A 342 -26.02 -27.57 4.26
N ARG A 343 -26.62 -28.22 3.26
CA ARG A 343 -27.22 -27.51 2.11
C ARG A 343 -28.42 -26.66 2.54
N ASP A 344 -28.63 -25.54 1.86
CA ASP A 344 -29.72 -24.60 2.16
C ASP A 344 -31.09 -25.18 1.74
N GLU A 345 -31.13 -25.87 0.60
CA GLU A 345 -32.34 -26.44 0.01
C GLU A 345 -32.17 -27.93 -0.28
N ALA A 346 -33.22 -28.73 -0.12
CA ALA A 346 -33.20 -30.14 -0.51
C ALA A 346 -33.09 -30.29 -2.04
N GLY A 347 -32.45 -31.36 -2.49
CA GLY A 347 -32.21 -31.62 -3.92
C GLY A 347 -31.61 -32.99 -4.14
N ASP A 348 -30.96 -33.20 -5.29
CA ASP A 348 -30.30 -34.47 -5.59
C ASP A 348 -29.00 -34.66 -4.80
N GLU A 349 -28.57 -35.92 -4.67
CA GLU A 349 -27.25 -36.25 -4.13
C GLU A 349 -26.15 -35.71 -5.04
N VAL A 350 -25.09 -35.14 -4.46
CA VAL A 350 -23.96 -34.57 -5.20
C VAL A 350 -22.64 -35.19 -4.73
N ILE A 351 -21.91 -35.81 -5.66
CA ILE A 351 -20.57 -36.37 -5.40
C ILE A 351 -19.54 -35.26 -5.58
N VAL A 352 -18.76 -35.02 -4.54
CA VAL A 352 -17.69 -34.00 -4.51
C VAL A 352 -16.35 -34.71 -4.50
N ALA A 353 -15.49 -34.38 -5.47
CA ALA A 353 -14.13 -34.92 -5.55
C ALA A 353 -13.21 -34.28 -4.50
N ALA A 354 -12.18 -35.00 -4.06
CA ALA A 354 -11.14 -34.43 -3.20
C ALA A 354 -10.43 -33.27 -3.91
N GLY A 355 -10.11 -32.22 -3.15
CA GLY A 355 -9.52 -30.98 -3.68
C GLY A 355 -10.56 -30.00 -4.24
N THR A 356 -11.86 -30.33 -4.20
CA THR A 356 -12.90 -29.38 -4.62
C THR A 356 -12.89 -28.16 -3.71
N ARG A 357 -12.94 -26.96 -4.31
CA ARG A 357 -12.98 -25.70 -3.58
C ARG A 357 -14.30 -25.53 -2.85
N LEU A 358 -14.20 -25.18 -1.57
CA LEU A 358 -15.28 -24.69 -0.74
C LEU A 358 -15.25 -23.15 -0.79
N TYR A 359 -16.26 -22.56 -1.42
CA TYR A 359 -16.36 -21.11 -1.59
C TYR A 359 -16.98 -20.46 -0.36
N ILE A 360 -16.17 -19.81 0.47
CA ILE A 360 -16.62 -19.10 1.66
C ILE A 360 -17.18 -17.73 1.28
N LYS A 361 -18.39 -17.40 1.75
CA LYS A 361 -19.13 -16.18 1.36
C LYS A 361 -19.08 -15.06 2.40
N THR A 362 -18.41 -15.25 3.53
CA THR A 362 -18.40 -14.25 4.63
C THR A 362 -17.97 -12.87 4.15
N GLY A 363 -16.91 -12.79 3.35
CA GLY A 363 -16.36 -11.52 2.87
C GLY A 363 -17.16 -10.85 1.77
N ASP A 364 -18.06 -11.56 1.07
CA ASP A 364 -18.74 -11.04 -0.12
C ASP A 364 -19.55 -9.77 0.17
N ALA A 365 -20.21 -9.73 1.33
CA ALA A 365 -20.99 -8.55 1.77
C ALA A 365 -20.12 -7.32 2.07
N TYR A 366 -18.81 -7.51 2.29
CA TYR A 366 -17.88 -6.46 2.74
C TYR A 366 -16.90 -6.03 1.64
N ARG A 367 -16.99 -6.58 0.42
CA ARG A 367 -16.07 -6.27 -0.68
C ARG A 367 -16.11 -4.81 -1.16
N GLN A 368 -17.13 -4.06 -0.75
CA GLN A 368 -17.32 -2.64 -1.08
C GLN A 368 -17.05 -1.71 0.13
N HIS A 369 -16.71 -2.28 1.28
CA HIS A 369 -16.42 -1.55 2.51
C HIS A 369 -15.00 -0.99 2.49
N THR A 370 -14.72 0.00 3.33
CA THR A 370 -13.32 0.30 3.67
C THR A 370 -12.77 -0.84 4.51
N CYS A 371 -11.76 -1.54 3.99
CA CYS A 371 -11.19 -2.70 4.65
C CYS A 371 -9.90 -2.35 5.40
N VAL A 372 -9.85 -2.72 6.68
CA VAL A 372 -8.66 -2.58 7.52
C VAL A 372 -8.11 -3.98 7.76
N PHE A 373 -6.89 -4.22 7.29
CA PHE A 373 -6.21 -5.50 7.46
C PHE A 373 -5.19 -5.42 8.60
N VAL A 374 -5.29 -6.33 9.57
CA VAL A 374 -4.36 -6.45 10.70
C VAL A 374 -4.00 -7.92 10.87
N SER A 375 -2.98 -8.35 10.14
CA SER A 375 -2.70 -9.76 9.93
C SER A 375 -1.19 -10.01 9.80
N GLY A 376 -0.76 -11.21 10.19
CA GLY A 376 0.64 -11.65 10.10
C GLY A 376 1.34 -11.80 11.45
N ARG A 377 0.83 -11.22 12.54
CA ARG A 377 1.52 -11.30 13.85
C ARG A 377 1.67 -12.74 14.34
N ASN A 378 0.63 -13.53 14.14
CA ASN A 378 0.65 -14.96 14.47
C ASN A 378 1.47 -15.78 13.48
N ASN A 379 1.76 -15.29 12.27
CA ASN A 379 2.56 -16.02 11.28
C ASN A 379 4.04 -16.00 11.62
N ILE A 380 4.56 -14.85 12.08
CA ILE A 380 5.99 -14.66 12.34
C ILE A 380 6.54 -15.70 13.31
N ASN A 381 5.75 -16.09 14.31
CA ASN A 381 6.14 -17.11 15.31
C ASN A 381 6.29 -18.53 14.73
N TYR A 382 5.75 -18.79 13.54
CA TYR A 382 5.74 -20.10 12.88
C TYR A 382 6.56 -20.13 11.60
N THR A 383 7.15 -19.01 11.20
CA THR A 383 8.04 -18.95 10.03
C THR A 383 9.48 -19.05 10.50
N ASP A 384 10.24 -19.92 9.83
CA ASP A 384 11.68 -20.13 10.08
C ASP A 384 12.54 -18.87 9.80
N GLY A 385 11.91 -17.76 9.37
CA GLY A 385 12.55 -16.47 9.14
C GLY A 385 13.05 -16.26 7.74
N ASP A 386 12.96 -17.27 6.87
CA ASP A 386 13.32 -17.09 5.47
C ASP A 386 12.31 -16.19 4.74
N ASP A 387 12.83 -15.41 3.79
CA ASP A 387 12.04 -14.47 2.99
C ASP A 387 10.94 -15.19 2.20
N PHE A 388 11.14 -16.46 1.85
CA PHE A 388 10.16 -17.24 1.09
C PHE A 388 8.90 -17.51 1.89
N ALA A 389 9.04 -17.94 3.15
CA ALA A 389 7.93 -18.17 4.05
C ALA A 389 7.19 -16.86 4.36
N LEU A 390 7.93 -15.76 4.59
CA LEU A 390 7.33 -14.44 4.80
C LEU A 390 6.60 -13.95 3.55
N GLN A 391 7.15 -14.17 2.36
CA GLN A 391 6.49 -13.83 1.09
C GLN A 391 5.18 -14.60 0.92
N GLY A 392 5.12 -15.88 1.30
CA GLY A 392 3.86 -16.64 1.30
C GLY A 392 2.79 -16.02 2.21
N VAL A 393 3.17 -15.40 3.33
CA VAL A 393 2.24 -14.63 4.18
C VAL A 393 1.81 -13.34 3.50
N VAL A 394 2.72 -12.64 2.83
CA VAL A 394 2.42 -11.43 2.04
C VAL A 394 1.42 -11.75 0.93
N ASP A 395 1.64 -12.81 0.16
CA ASP A 395 0.77 -13.22 -0.94
C ASP A 395 -0.66 -13.51 -0.48
N VAL A 396 -0.81 -14.13 0.69
CA VAL A 396 -2.13 -14.33 1.31
C VAL A 396 -2.79 -13.00 1.64
N ASN A 397 -2.06 -12.03 2.20
CA ASN A 397 -2.60 -10.71 2.50
C ASN A 397 -2.96 -9.94 1.21
N ILE A 398 -2.16 -10.06 0.15
CA ILE A 398 -2.49 -9.48 -1.16
C ILE A 398 -3.74 -10.11 -1.75
N SER A 399 -3.94 -11.44 -1.63
CA SER A 399 -5.18 -12.07 -2.07
C SER A 399 -6.42 -11.47 -1.39
N MET A 400 -6.30 -11.08 -0.12
CA MET A 400 -7.40 -10.43 0.62
C MET A 400 -7.75 -9.05 0.05
N VAL A 401 -6.75 -8.30 -0.41
CA VAL A 401 -6.93 -7.01 -1.10
C VAL A 401 -7.54 -7.23 -2.50
N GLU A 402 -7.07 -8.24 -3.24
CA GLU A 402 -7.60 -8.60 -4.56
C GLU A 402 -9.04 -9.08 -4.50
N HIS A 403 -9.46 -9.66 -3.37
CA HIS A 403 -10.83 -10.05 -3.14
C HIS A 403 -11.80 -8.86 -3.07
N LEU A 404 -11.34 -7.63 -2.86
CA LEU A 404 -12.20 -6.44 -2.84
C LEU A 404 -12.72 -6.06 -4.23
N THR A 405 -13.89 -5.41 -4.29
CA THR A 405 -14.47 -4.99 -5.58
C THR A 405 -13.62 -3.91 -6.26
N PRO A 406 -13.38 -3.99 -7.58
CA PRO A 406 -12.61 -2.97 -8.31
C PRO A 406 -13.20 -1.56 -8.25
N LEU A 407 -14.53 -1.44 -8.12
CA LEU A 407 -15.24 -0.16 -8.13
C LEU A 407 -15.08 0.65 -6.84
N SER A 408 -14.57 0.07 -5.74
CA SER A 408 -14.33 0.75 -4.46
C SER A 408 -13.24 0.05 -3.64
N LYS A 409 -12.00 0.01 -4.16
CA LYS A 409 -10.84 -0.55 -3.43
C LYS A 409 -10.32 0.43 -2.37
N HIS A 410 -11.09 0.64 -1.30
CA HIS A 410 -10.64 1.37 -0.12
C HIS A 410 -10.09 0.39 0.90
N PHE A 411 -8.78 0.43 1.12
CA PHE A 411 -8.17 -0.42 2.13
C PHE A 411 -6.93 0.22 2.73
N VAL A 412 -6.63 -0.22 3.95
CA VAL A 412 -5.37 0.03 4.64
C VAL A 412 -4.86 -1.28 5.23
N PHE A 413 -3.56 -1.49 5.17
CA PHE A 413 -2.87 -2.60 5.80
C PHE A 413 -2.04 -2.09 6.97
N CYS A 414 -2.28 -2.63 8.16
CA CYS A 414 -1.55 -2.26 9.35
C CYS A 414 -0.34 -3.16 9.53
N GLY A 415 0.85 -2.56 9.63
CA GLY A 415 2.07 -3.26 10.02
C GLY A 415 1.91 -4.00 11.34
N VAL A 416 2.61 -5.12 11.49
CA VAL A 416 2.65 -5.88 12.74
C VAL A 416 3.64 -5.24 13.69
N THR A 417 3.33 -5.23 14.99
CA THR A 417 4.21 -4.62 15.98
C THR A 417 5.03 -5.65 16.74
N SER A 418 6.19 -5.23 17.25
CA SER A 418 7.06 -6.05 18.08
C SER A 418 6.45 -6.38 19.45
N LYS A 419 6.83 -7.53 20.00
CA LYS A 419 6.51 -7.98 21.36
C LYS A 419 7.55 -7.54 22.39
N ALA A 420 7.30 -7.86 23.65
CA ALA A 420 8.23 -7.60 24.76
C ALA A 420 9.57 -8.34 24.64
N ASP A 421 9.59 -9.48 23.95
CA ASP A 421 10.76 -10.36 23.72
C ASP A 421 11.28 -10.28 22.28
N GLU A 422 10.96 -9.22 21.54
CA GLU A 422 11.42 -9.02 20.16
C GLU A 422 12.24 -7.73 20.09
N ARG A 423 13.48 -7.75 20.59
CA ARG A 423 14.26 -6.56 20.97
C ARG A 423 15.61 -6.52 20.29
N SER A 424 16.07 -5.33 19.89
CA SER A 424 17.37 -5.14 19.24
C SER A 424 18.56 -5.29 20.20
N ASP A 425 18.35 -5.12 21.50
CA ASP A 425 19.34 -5.29 22.57
C ASP A 425 19.23 -6.64 23.30
N GLY A 426 18.33 -7.53 22.85
CA GLY A 426 18.09 -8.84 23.44
C GLY A 426 19.12 -9.90 23.03
N THR A 427 18.81 -11.16 23.34
CA THR A 427 19.51 -12.34 22.85
C THR A 427 19.45 -12.44 21.32
N ALA A 428 20.33 -13.26 20.72
CA ALA A 428 20.33 -13.46 19.26
C ALA A 428 18.97 -13.93 18.72
N SER A 429 18.22 -14.72 19.50
CA SER A 429 16.88 -15.16 19.14
C SER A 429 15.88 -14.01 19.14
N GLU A 430 15.89 -13.16 20.16
CA GLU A 430 14.97 -12.01 20.27
C GLU A 430 15.24 -10.98 19.17
N GLN A 431 16.52 -10.74 18.85
CA GLN A 431 16.92 -9.88 17.73
C GLN A 431 16.45 -10.43 16.39
N GLU A 432 16.53 -11.75 16.20
CA GLU A 432 16.08 -12.40 14.97
C GLU A 432 14.56 -12.28 14.79
N GLU A 433 13.77 -12.46 15.84
CA GLU A 433 12.32 -12.26 15.77
C GLU A 433 11.97 -10.81 15.44
N LEU A 434 12.69 -9.82 15.98
CA LEU A 434 12.52 -8.41 15.59
C LEU A 434 12.87 -8.17 14.11
N ARG A 435 13.92 -8.83 13.59
CA ARG A 435 14.26 -8.75 12.15
C ARG A 435 13.12 -9.29 11.29
N LYS A 436 12.49 -10.42 11.67
CA LYS A 436 11.34 -10.98 10.95
C LYS A 436 10.15 -10.02 10.94
N VAL A 437 9.86 -9.35 12.05
CA VAL A 437 8.83 -8.30 12.14
C VAL A 437 9.10 -7.18 11.14
N ASN A 438 10.32 -6.63 11.18
CA ASN A 438 10.70 -5.53 10.30
C ASN A 438 10.68 -5.95 8.83
N ARG A 439 11.14 -7.18 8.53
CA ARG A 439 11.15 -7.72 7.17
C ARG A 439 9.75 -7.95 6.63
N PHE A 440 8.84 -8.54 7.42
CA PHE A 440 7.44 -8.69 7.03
C PHE A 440 6.79 -7.33 6.75
N ASN A 441 7.00 -6.35 7.63
CA ASN A 441 6.49 -4.99 7.47
C ASN A 441 7.00 -4.32 6.19
N GLU A 442 8.29 -4.46 5.90
CA GLU A 442 8.89 -3.96 4.67
C GLU A 442 8.28 -4.61 3.42
N LEU A 443 8.17 -5.94 3.40
CA LEU A 443 7.58 -6.66 2.26
C LEU A 443 6.12 -6.26 2.03
N MET A 444 5.32 -6.19 3.11
CA MET A 444 3.94 -5.74 3.02
C MET A 444 3.84 -4.29 2.53
N ARG A 445 4.66 -3.38 3.07
CA ARG A 445 4.70 -1.97 2.66
C ARG A 445 5.01 -1.81 1.18
N ARG A 446 5.98 -2.59 0.67
CA ARG A 446 6.30 -2.63 -0.77
C ARG A 446 5.14 -3.19 -1.60
N ALA A 447 4.50 -4.26 -1.13
CA ALA A 447 3.44 -4.95 -1.87
C ALA A 447 2.13 -4.15 -1.97
N VAL A 448 1.71 -3.46 -0.90
CA VAL A 448 0.47 -2.64 -0.92
C VAL A 448 0.71 -1.18 -1.29
N GLY A 449 1.97 -0.73 -1.27
CA GLY A 449 2.36 0.65 -1.51
C GLY A 449 2.17 1.56 -0.29
N GLU A 450 3.01 2.60 -0.22
CA GLU A 450 3.09 3.55 0.90
C GLU A 450 1.74 4.14 1.29
N ALA A 451 0.93 4.46 0.27
CA ALA A 451 -0.39 5.01 0.52
C ALA A 451 -1.22 4.04 1.36
N HIS A 452 -1.28 2.75 1.02
CA HIS A 452 -2.17 1.82 1.71
C HIS A 452 -1.58 1.20 2.98
N TYR A 453 -0.32 1.49 3.29
CA TYR A 453 0.35 0.94 4.46
C TYR A 453 0.27 1.89 5.67
N VAL A 454 -0.04 1.33 6.84
CA VAL A 454 0.01 2.02 8.13
C VAL A 454 1.15 1.44 8.94
N ASP A 455 2.20 2.23 9.15
CA ASP A 455 3.37 1.83 9.94
C ASP A 455 3.08 1.89 11.45
N LEU A 456 2.29 0.92 11.91
CA LEU A 456 1.98 0.78 13.33
C LEU A 456 3.21 0.45 14.17
N GLN A 457 4.23 -0.21 13.61
CA GLN A 457 5.44 -0.55 14.34
C GLN A 457 6.20 0.71 14.73
N ASP A 458 6.56 1.55 13.75
CA ASP A 458 7.23 2.81 14.04
C ASP A 458 6.38 3.70 14.97
N TYR A 459 5.09 3.82 14.68
CA TYR A 459 4.22 4.68 15.47
C TYR A 459 4.11 4.22 16.93
N MET A 460 3.83 2.94 17.17
CA MET A 460 3.63 2.42 18.53
C MET A 460 4.91 2.42 19.35
N VAL A 461 6.08 2.24 18.72
CA VAL A 461 7.37 2.33 19.39
C VAL A 461 7.74 3.79 19.68
N ASN A 462 7.72 4.66 18.66
CA ASN A 462 8.42 5.95 18.75
C ASN A 462 7.51 7.13 19.12
N ARG A 463 6.19 7.03 18.93
CA ARG A 463 5.29 8.21 18.96
C ARG A 463 4.10 8.05 19.90
N ALA A 464 3.47 6.88 19.93
CA ALA A 464 2.21 6.66 20.63
C ALA A 464 2.25 7.04 22.13
N LEU A 465 3.36 6.76 22.82
CA LEU A 465 3.50 7.05 24.25
C LEU A 465 3.47 8.56 24.53
N PHE A 466 4.20 9.33 23.71
CA PHE A 466 4.26 10.78 23.86
C PHE A 466 2.96 11.45 23.43
N GLU A 467 2.30 10.95 22.39
CA GLU A 467 0.96 11.41 22.03
C GLU A 467 -0.05 11.11 23.15
N ALA A 468 0.02 9.95 23.82
CA ALA A 468 -0.85 9.64 24.95
C ALA A 468 -0.64 10.58 26.15
N ILE A 469 0.61 10.98 26.42
CA ILE A 469 0.91 12.00 27.44
C ILE A 469 0.31 13.36 27.05
N ASN A 470 0.49 13.78 25.80
CA ASN A 470 -0.04 15.05 25.31
C ASN A 470 -1.58 15.10 25.29
N ASP A 471 -2.22 13.97 25.00
CA ASP A 471 -3.67 13.81 25.03
C ASP A 471 -4.24 13.72 26.46
N GLY A 472 -3.38 13.72 27.49
CA GLY A 472 -3.78 13.60 28.90
C GLY A 472 -4.26 12.20 29.29
N LEU A 473 -3.97 11.18 28.47
CA LEU A 473 -4.25 9.78 28.80
C LEU A 473 -3.22 9.18 29.77
N LEU A 474 -2.04 9.79 29.84
CA LEU A 474 -0.95 9.45 30.76
C LEU A 474 -0.44 10.70 31.44
N ASP A 475 -0.06 10.59 32.71
CA ASP A 475 0.48 11.69 33.49
C ASP A 475 1.92 12.02 33.06
N SER A 476 2.14 13.24 32.57
CA SER A 476 3.45 13.79 32.19
C SER A 476 4.49 13.84 33.33
N GLY A 477 4.05 13.80 34.59
CA GLY A 477 4.94 13.71 35.76
C GLY A 477 5.43 12.29 36.05
N THR A 478 4.78 11.28 35.46
CA THR A 478 5.06 9.86 35.70
C THR A 478 5.69 9.17 34.49
N TYR A 479 5.30 9.57 33.27
CA TYR A 479 5.73 8.94 32.01
C TYR A 479 6.61 9.86 31.15
N PRO A 480 7.53 9.29 30.33
CA PRO A 480 7.85 7.86 30.20
C PRO A 480 8.56 7.29 31.44
N THR A 481 8.34 6.01 31.75
CA THR A 481 9.14 5.30 32.75
C THR A 481 10.53 4.97 32.20
N ALA A 482 11.47 4.60 33.08
CA ALA A 482 12.78 4.12 32.65
C ALA A 482 12.68 2.88 31.73
N GLN A 483 11.72 1.98 31.98
CA GLN A 483 11.52 0.81 31.14
C GLN A 483 10.96 1.18 29.77
N ASP A 484 10.07 2.19 29.68
CA ASP A 484 9.59 2.67 28.39
C ASP A 484 10.75 3.20 27.53
N VAL A 485 11.69 3.94 28.13
CA VAL A 485 12.86 4.45 27.41
C VAL A 485 13.74 3.31 26.88
N LEU A 486 13.93 2.25 27.65
CA LEU A 486 14.66 1.05 27.22
C LEU A 486 13.91 0.29 26.12
N ASP A 487 12.59 0.17 26.24
CA ASP A 487 11.74 -0.47 25.24
C ASP A 487 11.82 0.27 23.89
N ILE A 488 11.73 1.61 23.90
CA ILE A 488 11.88 2.45 22.70
C ILE A 488 13.27 2.27 22.08
N ALA A 489 14.33 2.35 22.90
CA ALA A 489 15.70 2.19 22.41
C ALA A 489 15.95 0.80 21.81
N SER A 490 15.23 -0.22 22.29
CA SER A 490 15.31 -1.60 21.81
C SER A 490 14.36 -1.92 20.65
N GLY A 491 13.62 -0.93 20.12
CA GLY A 491 12.67 -1.13 19.02
C GLY A 491 11.41 -1.90 19.42
N THR A 492 11.06 -1.87 20.71
CA THR A 492 9.89 -2.57 21.26
C THR A 492 8.80 -1.59 21.69
N VAL A 493 7.53 -1.98 21.52
CA VAL A 493 6.40 -1.15 21.96
C VAL A 493 6.51 -0.90 23.46
N PRO A 494 6.53 0.34 23.97
CA PRO A 494 6.73 0.62 25.40
C PRO A 494 5.82 -0.19 26.32
N VAL A 495 6.35 -0.70 27.44
CA VAL A 495 5.60 -1.51 28.41
C VAL A 495 4.33 -0.82 28.90
N THR A 496 4.32 0.50 29.03
CA THR A 496 3.13 1.28 29.39
C THR A 496 1.99 1.14 28.38
N LEU A 497 2.31 0.90 27.12
CA LEU A 497 1.34 0.70 26.05
C LEU A 497 0.95 -0.77 25.85
N ARG A 498 1.50 -1.70 26.64
CA ARG A 498 1.22 -3.14 26.56
C ARG A 498 0.45 -3.63 27.79
N SER A 499 -0.49 -4.56 27.60
CA SER A 499 -1.16 -5.28 28.69
C SER A 499 -0.46 -6.59 29.03
N ASP A 500 0.18 -7.20 28.04
CA ASP A 500 1.00 -8.41 28.16
C ASP A 500 2.20 -8.33 27.20
N ALA A 501 2.83 -9.45 26.86
CA ALA A 501 3.97 -9.45 25.94
C ALA A 501 3.62 -9.02 24.51
N THR A 502 2.35 -9.10 24.09
CA THR A 502 1.89 -8.91 22.71
C THR A 502 0.80 -7.85 22.57
N HIS A 503 -0.22 -7.89 23.43
CA HIS A 503 -1.42 -7.06 23.31
C HIS A 503 -1.23 -5.69 23.98
N TYR A 504 -1.98 -4.71 23.50
CA TYR A 504 -1.92 -3.35 23.99
C TYR A 504 -2.73 -3.15 25.28
N SER A 505 -2.24 -2.27 26.15
CA SER A 505 -3.02 -1.69 27.25
C SER A 505 -4.17 -0.85 26.69
N ASP A 506 -5.13 -0.45 27.53
CA ASP A 506 -6.25 0.41 27.12
C ASP A 506 -5.78 1.71 26.41
N THR A 507 -4.74 2.34 26.97
CA THR A 507 -4.06 3.49 26.35
C THR A 507 -3.45 3.11 25.01
N GLY A 508 -2.72 1.99 24.93
CA GLY A 508 -2.12 1.53 23.67
C GLY A 508 -3.15 1.24 22.58
N LYS A 509 -4.28 0.61 22.94
CA LYS A 509 -5.41 0.38 22.02
C LYS A 509 -5.99 1.69 21.50
N THR A 510 -6.21 2.65 22.38
CA THR A 510 -6.68 4.00 22.01
C THR A 510 -5.73 4.68 21.03
N MET A 511 -4.42 4.61 21.27
CA MET A 511 -3.43 5.24 20.39
C MET A 511 -3.33 4.56 19.03
N ALA A 512 -3.36 3.23 18.97
CA ALA A 512 -3.38 2.48 17.72
C ALA A 512 -4.63 2.82 16.89
N ALA A 513 -5.82 2.79 17.52
CA ALA A 513 -7.08 3.14 16.89
C ALA A 513 -7.06 4.56 16.29
N LYS A 514 -6.61 5.56 17.07
CA LYS A 514 -6.49 6.94 16.59
C LYS A 514 -5.55 7.06 15.40
N HIS A 515 -4.43 6.34 15.40
CA HIS A 515 -3.46 6.39 14.30
C HIS A 515 -4.04 5.83 12.99
N VAL A 516 -4.65 4.64 13.05
CA VAL A 516 -5.30 4.03 11.88
C VAL A 516 -6.45 4.90 11.39
N HIS A 517 -7.26 5.46 12.30
CA HIS A 517 -8.33 6.39 11.95
C HIS A 517 -7.82 7.62 11.19
N ARG A 518 -6.76 8.28 11.68
CA ARG A 518 -6.15 9.43 10.99
C ARG A 518 -5.67 9.06 9.58
N HIS A 519 -5.11 7.86 9.40
CA HIS A 519 -4.66 7.40 8.09
C HIS A 519 -5.81 7.20 7.10
N ILE A 520 -6.94 6.66 7.57
CA ILE A 520 -8.17 6.51 6.78
C ILE A 520 -8.72 7.88 6.38
N LEU A 521 -8.85 8.82 7.34
CA LEU A 521 -9.33 10.17 7.06
C LEU A 521 -8.43 10.94 6.09
N ALA A 522 -7.10 10.80 6.21
CA ALA A 522 -6.15 11.46 5.31
C ALA A 522 -6.31 11.05 3.84
N LYS A 523 -6.98 9.93 3.56
CA LYS A 523 -7.31 9.46 2.21
C LYS A 523 -8.69 9.85 1.73
N GLY A 524 -9.51 10.41 2.62
CA GLY A 524 -10.92 10.60 2.38
C GLY A 524 -11.69 9.28 2.27
N TYR A 525 -11.22 8.20 2.88
CA TYR A 525 -11.95 6.92 2.91
C TYR A 525 -13.15 6.95 3.85
#